data_AF-A0A7S2GPS9-F1
#
_entry.id   AF-A0A7S2GPS9-F1
#
_cell.length_a   1.000
_cell.length_b   1.000
_cell.length_c   1.000
_cell.angle_alpha   90.00
_cell.angle_beta   90.00
_cell.angle_gamma   90.00
#
_symmetry.space_group_name_H-M   'P 1'
#
loop_
_entity.id
_entity.type
_entity.pdbx_description
1 polymer ?
#
loop_
_entity_poly.entity_id
_entity_poly.type
_entity_poly.pdbx_seq_one_letter_code
_entity_poly.pdbx_strand_id
1 'polypeptide(L)'
;EMKELLNNMRMRGLRAGFVDYIDFWNGVDWMGIIMGWTNIITWIMFCVATQDDAVQQLLEERGSEVKLVRNVMSLDTSVLEAAEEKLEHMVFLFFVLQITMGFNVVTIMLRFFKAFQANPRLQLVTN
;
A
#
# COMPACT_ATOMS: atom_id res chain seq x y z
N GLU A 1 -1.27 -15.07 -21.65
CA GLU A 1 -1.48 -13.61 -21.57
C GLU A 1 -0.58 -12.77 -22.48
N MET A 2 0.68 -12.41 -22.15
CA MET A 2 1.46 -11.49 -23.01
C MET A 2 1.66 -11.97 -24.47
N LYS A 3 1.85 -13.28 -24.69
CA LYS A 3 1.95 -13.85 -26.04
C LYS A 3 0.62 -13.83 -26.80
N GLU A 4 -0.50 -14.03 -26.11
CA GLU A 4 -1.85 -13.97 -26.70
C GLU A 4 -2.25 -12.53 -27.02
N LEU A 5 -1.84 -11.57 -26.18
CA LEU A 5 -1.96 -10.14 -26.43
C LEU A 5 -1.21 -9.70 -27.69
N LEU A 6 0.04 -10.15 -27.85
CA LEU A 6 0.83 -9.89 -29.06
C LEU A 6 0.17 -10.47 -30.31
N ASN A 7 -0.39 -11.68 -30.21
CA ASN A 7 -1.07 -12.31 -31.34
C ASN A 7 -2.40 -11.63 -31.69
N ASN A 8 -3.18 -11.21 -30.68
CA ASN A 8 -4.43 -10.47 -30.87
C ASN A 8 -4.19 -9.05 -31.37
N MET A 9 -3.16 -8.34 -30.89
CA MET A 9 -2.76 -7.03 -31.40
C MET A 9 -2.34 -7.10 -32.87
N ARG A 10 -1.69 -8.19 -33.28
CA ARG A 10 -1.32 -8.44 -34.67
C ARG A 10 -2.53 -8.72 -35.56
N MET A 11 -3.56 -9.40 -35.06
CA MET A 11 -4.72 -9.84 -35.85
C MET A 11 -5.87 -8.84 -35.92
N ARG A 12 -6.12 -8.06 -34.86
CA ARG A 12 -7.27 -7.13 -34.76
C ARG A 12 -6.87 -5.65 -34.76
N GLY A 13 -5.56 -5.36 -34.82
CA GLY A 13 -5.01 -4.02 -34.69
C GLY A 13 -4.81 -3.59 -33.23
N LEU A 14 -3.87 -2.67 -33.03
CA LEU A 14 -3.46 -2.20 -31.69
C LEU A 14 -4.64 -1.68 -30.86
N ARG A 15 -5.56 -0.93 -31.47
CA ARG A 15 -6.68 -0.30 -30.74
C ARG A 15 -7.69 -1.32 -30.19
N ALA A 16 -8.03 -2.35 -30.97
CA ALA A 16 -8.93 -3.41 -30.50
C ALA A 16 -8.23 -4.32 -29.48
N GLY A 17 -6.95 -4.62 -29.67
CA GLY A 17 -6.16 -5.37 -28.70
C GLY A 17 -5.99 -4.65 -27.36
N PHE A 18 -5.84 -3.33 -27.35
CA PHE A 18 -5.80 -2.53 -26.12
C PHE A 18 -7.17 -2.42 -25.42
N VAL A 19 -8.27 -2.31 -26.17
CA VAL A 19 -9.62 -2.28 -25.59
C VAL A 19 -9.98 -3.64 -24.98
N ASP A 20 -9.66 -4.75 -25.67
CA ASP A 20 -9.83 -6.11 -25.11
C ASP A 20 -8.87 -6.36 -23.91
N TYR A 21 -7.72 -5.67 -23.86
CA TYR A 21 -6.79 -5.76 -22.73
C TYR A 21 -7.24 -4.97 -21.50
N ILE A 22 -7.87 -3.81 -21.69
CA ILE A 22 -8.52 -3.05 -20.60
C ILE A 22 -9.89 -3.66 -20.32
N ASP A 23 -9.94 -4.99 -20.19
CA ASP A 23 -11.06 -5.63 -19.53
C ASP A 23 -11.10 -5.12 -18.08
N PHE A 24 -12.30 -4.87 -17.55
CA PHE A 24 -12.51 -4.29 -16.22
C PHE A 24 -11.65 -5.01 -15.16
N TRP A 25 -11.53 -6.32 -15.28
CA TRP A 25 -10.77 -7.19 -14.40
C TRP A 25 -9.26 -6.99 -14.45
N ASN A 26 -8.69 -6.68 -15.62
CA ASN A 26 -7.26 -6.37 -15.72
C ASN A 26 -6.96 -5.04 -15.04
N GLY A 27 -7.88 -4.07 -15.11
CA GLY A 27 -7.78 -2.82 -14.35
C GLY A 27 -7.72 -3.05 -12.84
N VAL A 28 -8.60 -3.92 -12.31
CA VAL A 28 -8.59 -4.33 -10.89
C VAL A 28 -7.26 -5.02 -10.52
N ASP A 29 -6.72 -5.86 -11.40
CA ASP A 29 -5.46 -6.55 -11.16
C ASP A 29 -4.26 -5.59 -11.09
N TRP A 30 -4.18 -4.63 -12.01
CA TRP A 30 -3.15 -3.58 -12.01
C TRP A 30 -3.27 -2.68 -10.78
N MET A 31 -4.48 -2.31 -10.38
CA MET A 31 -4.71 -1.53 -9.17
C MET A 31 -4.19 -2.27 -7.93
N GLY A 32 -4.44 -3.57 -7.83
CA GLY A 32 -3.91 -4.39 -6.71
C GLY A 32 -2.38 -4.44 -6.68
N ILE A 33 -1.73 -4.56 -7.84
CA ILE A 33 -0.26 -4.53 -7.92
C ILE A 33 0.28 -3.17 -7.45
N ILE A 34 -0.29 -2.08 -7.95
CA ILE A 34 0.13 -0.71 -7.57
C ILE A 34 -0.06 -0.49 -6.07
N MET A 35 -1.21 -0.86 -5.51
CA MET A 35 -1.47 -0.74 -4.08
C MET A 35 -0.49 -1.57 -3.24
N GLY A 36 -0.14 -2.78 -3.69
CA GLY A 36 0.87 -3.61 -3.05
C GLY A 36 2.25 -2.94 -3.03
N TRP A 37 2.68 -2.35 -4.14
CA TRP A 37 3.92 -1.59 -4.22
C TRP A 37 3.91 -0.37 -3.31
N THR A 38 2.83 0.41 -3.33
CA THR A 38 2.66 1.56 -2.43
C THR A 38 2.78 1.15 -0.97
N ASN A 39 2.13 0.06 -0.56
CA ASN A 39 2.23 -0.46 0.81
C ASN A 39 3.67 -0.79 1.22
N ILE A 40 4.42 -1.47 0.34
CA ILE A 40 5.83 -1.82 0.61
C ILE A 40 6.66 -0.55 0.77
N ILE A 41 6.49 0.42 -0.14
CA ILE A 41 7.24 1.68 -0.11
C ILE A 41 6.90 2.48 1.15
N THR A 42 5.63 2.66 1.47
CA THR A 42 5.18 3.39 2.67
C THR A 42 5.64 2.71 3.95
N TRP A 43 5.65 1.37 3.99
CA TRP A 43 6.19 0.61 5.11
C TRP A 43 7.69 0.84 5.31
N ILE A 44 8.48 0.78 4.23
CA ILE A 44 9.91 1.05 4.29
C ILE A 44 10.17 2.49 4.75
N MET A 45 9.44 3.47 4.20
CA MET A 45 9.55 4.87 4.64
C MET A 45 9.22 5.03 6.13
N PHE A 46 8.20 4.33 6.63
CA PHE A 46 7.83 4.33 8.04
C PHE A 46 8.94 3.72 8.92
N CYS A 47 9.53 2.59 8.49
CA CYS A 47 10.67 1.99 9.20
C CYS A 47 11.90 2.92 9.23
N VAL A 48 12.18 3.64 8.14
CA VAL A 48 13.28 4.61 8.10
C VAL A 48 12.98 5.81 8.99
N ALA A 49 11.75 6.33 8.96
CA ALA A 49 11.36 7.45 9.82
C ALA A 49 11.53 7.10 11.31
N THR A 50 11.20 5.86 11.71
CA THR A 50 11.32 5.43 13.13
C THR A 50 12.77 5.29 13.61
N GLN A 51 13.74 5.28 12.70
CA GLN A 51 15.17 5.30 13.02
C GLN A 51 15.77 6.71 13.09
N ASP A 52 14.97 7.76 12.89
CA ASP A 52 15.45 9.15 12.95
C ASP A 52 15.93 9.51 14.37
N ASP A 53 17.09 10.14 14.46
CA ASP A 53 17.74 10.53 15.73
C ASP A 53 16.82 11.39 16.60
N ALA A 54 15.98 12.25 16.01
CA ALA A 54 15.06 13.09 16.77
C ALA A 54 14.01 12.27 17.53
N VAL A 55 13.58 11.15 16.95
CA VAL A 55 12.61 10.24 17.59
C VAL A 55 13.31 9.29 18.55
N GLN A 56 14.51 8.82 18.21
CA GLN A 56 15.33 7.99 19.09
C GLN A 56 15.76 8.74 20.35
N GLN A 57 16.02 10.05 20.27
CA GLN A 57 16.35 10.88 21.45
C GLN A 57 15.20 10.98 22.47
N LEU A 58 13.95 10.75 22.05
CA LEU A 58 12.80 10.68 22.97
C LEU A 58 12.70 9.34 23.69
N LEU A 59 13.46 8.34 23.27
CA LEU A 59 13.45 6.98 23.78
C LEU A 59 14.70 6.77 24.65
N GLU A 60 14.50 6.51 25.94
CA GLU A 60 15.56 6.14 26.86
C GLU A 60 15.61 4.61 26.97
N GLU A 61 16.73 4.00 26.57
CA GLU A 61 16.97 2.58 26.78
C GLU A 61 17.35 2.33 28.24
N ARG A 62 16.38 1.88 29.06
CA ARG A 62 16.65 1.49 30.45
C ARG A 62 16.60 -0.03 30.58
N GLY A 63 17.69 -0.70 30.19
CA GLY A 63 17.78 -2.16 30.17
C GLY A 63 17.16 -2.74 28.89
N SER A 64 16.26 -3.73 29.02
CA SER A 64 15.56 -4.34 27.86
C SER A 64 14.26 -3.63 27.47
N GLU A 65 13.88 -2.56 28.18
CA GLU A 65 12.66 -1.81 27.91
C GLU A 65 12.99 -0.40 27.43
N VAL A 66 12.45 -0.06 26.26
CA VAL A 66 12.50 1.30 25.72
C VAL A 66 11.38 2.10 26.38
N LYS A 67 11.73 3.12 27.16
CA LYS A 67 10.76 4.00 27.84
C LYS A 67 10.92 5.43 27.37
N LEU A 68 9.79 6.15 27.27
CA LEU A 68 9.81 7.59 27.01
C LEU A 68 10.56 8.33 28.12
N VAL A 69 11.45 9.23 27.72
CA VAL A 69 12.20 10.11 28.63
C VAL A 69 11.20 10.82 29.55
N ARG A 70 11.26 10.52 30.86
CA ARG A 70 10.26 10.97 31.83
C ARG A 70 10.30 12.49 32.09
N ASN A 71 11.34 13.17 31.61
CA ASN A 71 11.57 14.59 31.86
C ASN A 71 11.66 15.39 30.55
N VAL A 72 10.59 15.32 29.73
CA VAL A 72 10.50 16.03 28.44
C VAL A 72 10.66 17.55 28.60
N MET A 73 10.32 18.12 29.76
CA MET A 73 10.51 19.54 30.05
C MET A 73 11.98 19.99 30.18
N SER A 74 12.93 19.07 30.31
CA SER A 74 14.37 19.41 30.28
C SER A 74 15.00 19.28 28.89
N LEU A 75 14.25 18.82 27.88
CA LEU A 75 14.74 18.81 26.50
C LEU A 75 14.76 20.23 25.94
N ASP A 76 15.76 20.49 25.10
CA ASP A 76 15.85 21.73 24.35
C ASP A 76 14.65 21.84 23.39
N THR A 77 14.10 23.06 23.26
CA THR A 77 12.89 23.29 22.46
C THR A 77 13.10 22.93 20.99
N SER A 78 14.33 23.06 20.47
CA SER A 78 14.65 22.70 19.09
C SER A 78 14.50 21.20 18.81
N VAL A 79 14.82 20.35 19.79
CA VAL A 79 14.68 18.89 19.66
C VAL A 79 13.22 18.49 19.72
N LEU A 80 12.43 19.16 20.55
CA LEU A 80 11.00 18.91 20.67
C LEU A 80 10.25 19.26 19.37
N GLU A 81 10.55 20.42 18.78
CA GLU A 81 9.97 20.84 17.50
C GLU A 81 10.34 19.87 16.37
N ALA A 82 11.62 19.46 16.29
CA ALA A 82 12.07 18.48 15.31
C ALA A 82 11.39 17.12 15.47
N ALA A 83 11.19 16.67 16.71
CA ALA A 83 10.52 15.40 16.97
C ALA A 83 9.01 15.47 16.67
N GLU A 84 8.36 16.60 16.94
CA GLU A 84 6.95 16.83 16.59
C GLU A 84 6.74 16.74 15.07
N GLU A 85 7.57 17.43 14.27
CA GLU A 85 7.51 17.39 12.80
C GLU A 85 7.65 15.95 12.27
N LYS A 86 8.57 15.18 12.86
CA LYS A 86 8.81 13.78 12.47
C LYS A 86 7.66 12.87 12.87
N LEU A 87 7.08 13.06 14.06
CA LEU A 87 5.92 12.31 14.50
C LEU A 87 4.69 12.60 13.65
N GLU A 88 4.47 13.86 13.25
CA GLU A 88 3.39 14.23 12.33
C GLU A 88 3.56 13.50 10.99
N HIS A 89 4.79 13.47 10.45
CA HIS A 89 5.10 12.73 9.24
C HIS A 89 4.84 11.22 9.38
N MET A 90 5.21 10.62 10.51
CA MET A 90 4.92 9.21 10.81
C MET A 90 3.42 8.92 10.86
N VAL A 91 2.65 9.78 11.51
CA VAL A 91 1.19 9.65 11.60
C VAL A 91 0.56 9.72 10.21
N PHE A 92 1.03 10.64 9.36
CA PHE A 92 0.60 10.73 7.98
C PHE A 92 0.91 9.44 7.18
N LEU A 93 2.15 8.94 7.26
CA LEU A 93 2.53 7.68 6.61
C LEU A 93 1.68 6.50 7.09
N PHE A 94 1.40 6.42 8.39
CA PHE A 94 0.55 5.39 8.96
C PHE A 94 -0.90 5.48 8.46
N PHE A 95 -1.45 6.69 8.35
CA PHE A 95 -2.79 6.90 7.82
C PHE A 95 -2.88 6.48 6.34
N VAL A 96 -1.89 6.86 5.53
CA VAL A 96 -1.79 6.41 4.12
C VAL A 96 -1.72 4.89 4.04
N LEU A 97 -0.92 4.24 4.90
CA LEU A 97 -0.81 2.79 4.97
C LEU A 97 -2.14 2.12 5.34
N GLN A 98 -2.89 2.67 6.29
CA GLN A 98 -4.20 2.13 6.66
C GLN A 98 -5.21 2.21 5.51
N ILE A 99 -5.27 3.34 4.82
CA ILE A 99 -6.16 3.52 3.67
C ILE A 99 -5.83 2.52 2.56
N THR A 100 -4.56 2.44 2.19
CA THR A 100 -4.06 1.57 1.11
C THR A 100 -4.25 0.08 1.45
N MET A 101 -4.07 -0.32 2.71
CA MET A 101 -4.44 -1.66 3.18
C MET A 101 -5.95 -1.94 3.05
N GLY A 102 -6.81 -0.98 3.40
CA GLY A 102 -8.26 -1.09 3.22
C GLY A 102 -8.65 -1.31 1.75
N PHE A 103 -8.09 -0.52 0.84
CA PHE A 103 -8.30 -0.70 -0.60
C PHE A 103 -7.76 -2.04 -1.13
N ASN A 104 -6.65 -2.53 -0.57
CA ASN A 104 -6.10 -3.82 -0.94
C ASN A 104 -7.08 -4.97 -0.62
N VAL A 105 -7.74 -4.93 0.55
CA VAL A 105 -8.78 -5.91 0.92
C VAL A 105 -9.95 -5.89 -0.07
N VAL A 106 -10.43 -4.70 -0.46
CA VAL A 106 -11.49 -4.55 -1.47
C VAL A 106 -11.05 -5.15 -2.80
N THR A 107 -9.80 -4.91 -3.21
CA THR A 107 -9.24 -5.46 -4.45
C THR A 107 -9.17 -6.99 -4.42
N ILE A 108 -8.80 -7.57 -3.28
CA ILE A 108 -8.81 -9.02 -3.07
C ILE A 108 -10.25 -9.57 -3.16
N MET A 109 -11.24 -8.90 -2.57
CA MET A 109 -12.65 -9.29 -2.72
C MET A 109 -13.12 -9.25 -4.18
N LEU A 110 -12.74 -8.22 -4.94
CA LEU A 110 -13.05 -8.15 -6.38
C LEU A 110 -12.39 -9.29 -7.16
N ARG A 111 -11.15 -9.65 -6.85
CA ARG A 111 -10.49 -10.83 -7.44
C ARG A 111 -11.24 -12.13 -7.14
N PHE A 112 -11.82 -12.28 -5.95
CA PHE A 112 -12.69 -13.42 -5.67
C PHE A 112 -13.94 -13.43 -6.56
N PHE A 113 -14.56 -12.28 -6.82
CA PHE A 113 -15.68 -12.21 -7.77
C PHE A 113 -15.28 -12.57 -9.20
N LYS A 114 -14.09 -12.16 -9.66
CA LYS A 114 -13.51 -12.63 -10.93
C LYS A 114 -13.40 -14.16 -10.97
N ALA A 115 -12.92 -14.77 -9.89
CA ALA A 115 -12.78 -16.22 -9.79
C ALA A 115 -14.15 -16.94 -9.79
N PHE A 116 -15.22 -16.33 -9.27
CA PHE A 116 -16.56 -16.90 -9.35
C PHE A 116 -17.13 -16.90 -10.78
N GLN A 117 -16.83 -15.89 -11.60
CA GLN A 117 -17.23 -15.88 -13.02
C GLN A 117 -16.57 -17.00 -13.83
N ALA A 118 -15.38 -17.45 -13.43
CA ALA A 118 -14.68 -18.55 -14.09
C ALA A 118 -15.30 -19.93 -13.81
N ASN A 119 -16.15 -20.06 -12.77
CA ASN A 119 -16.81 -21.32 -12.41
C ASN A 119 -18.16 -21.45 -13.15
N PRO A 120 -18.31 -22.39 -14.10
CA PRO A 120 -19.53 -22.51 -14.92
C PRO A 120 -20.79 -22.89 -14.12
N ARG A 121 -20.64 -23.39 -12.89
CA ARG A 121 -21.77 -23.69 -11.99
C ARG A 121 -22.40 -22.44 -11.37
N LEU A 122 -21.64 -21.36 -11.23
CA LEU A 122 -22.09 -20.11 -10.60
C LEU A 122 -22.51 -19.04 -11.62
N GLN A 123 -22.11 -19.19 -12.89
CA GLN A 123 -22.58 -18.34 -14.00
C GLN A 123 -24.10 -18.40 -14.21
N LEU A 124 -24.78 -19.46 -13.75
CA LEU A 124 -26.23 -19.61 -13.89
C LEU A 124 -27.04 -18.56 -13.11
N VAL A 125 -26.42 -17.87 -12.13
CA VAL A 125 -27.08 -16.88 -11.26
C VAL A 125 -26.66 -15.43 -11.58
N THR A 126 -25.76 -15.23 -12.56
CA THR A 126 -25.22 -13.89 -12.91
C THR A 126 -25.78 -13.33 -14.24
N ASN A 127 -26.65 -14.07 -14.94
CA ASN A 127 -27.40 -13.58 -16.11
C ASN A 127 -28.64 -12.80 -15.71
#